data_AF-A0A015X946-F1
#
_entry.id   AF-A0A015X946-F1
#
_cell.length_a   1.000
_cell.length_b   1.000
_cell.length_c   1.000
_cell.angle_alpha   90.00
_cell.angle_beta   90.00
_cell.angle_gamma   90.00
#
_symmetry.space_group_name_H-M   'P 1'
#
loop_
_entity.id
_entity.type
_entity.pdbx_description
1 polymer ?
#
loop_
_entity_poly.entity_id
_entity_poly.type
_entity_poly.pdbx_seq_one_letter_code
_entity_poly.pdbx_strand_id
1 'polypeptide(L)' 'MIVYLLDIINPNHLFVTRFKDLLNRYPSIDVRAMGFPANWENEDIWK' A
#
# COMPACT_ATOMS: atom_id res chain seq x y z
N MET A 1 -8.26 -2.26 -3.82
CA MET A 1 -8.67 -2.87 -5.11
C MET A 1 -7.48 -3.22 -6.00
N ILE A 2 -6.53 -2.30 -6.26
CA ILE A 2 -5.42 -2.58 -7.18
C ILE A 2 -4.50 -3.71 -6.72
N VAL A 3 -4.22 -3.81 -5.40
CA VAL A 3 -3.37 -4.88 -4.85
C VAL A 3 -3.96 -6.25 -5.12
N TYR A 4 -5.24 -6.47 -4.80
CA TYR A 4 -5.94 -7.72 -5.12
C TYR A 4 -5.83 -8.15 -6.60
N LEU A 5 -5.93 -7.21 -7.53
CA LEU A 5 -5.80 -7.53 -8.95
C LEU A 5 -4.37 -7.94 -9.29
N LEU A 6 -3.39 -7.24 -8.72
CA LEU A 6 -1.99 -7.55 -8.91
C LEU A 6 -1.62 -8.89 -8.26
N ASP A 7 -2.15 -9.24 -7.09
CA ASP A 7 -1.93 -10.54 -6.45
C ASP A 7 -2.35 -11.70 -7.36
N ILE A 8 -3.46 -11.53 -8.11
CA ILE A 8 -3.97 -12.53 -9.06
C ILE A 8 -3.11 -12.57 -10.33
N ILE A 9 -2.75 -11.42 -10.89
CA ILE A 9 -2.05 -11.33 -12.19
C ILE A 9 -0.56 -11.64 -12.04
N ASN A 10 0.05 -11.17 -10.96
CA ASN A 10 1.47 -11.33 -10.65
C ASN A 10 1.68 -11.37 -9.12
N PRO A 11 1.63 -12.57 -8.51
CA PRO A 11 1.82 -12.75 -7.06
C PRO A 11 3.17 -12.21 -6.52
N ASN A 12 4.17 -12.01 -7.39
CA ASN A 12 5.49 -11.51 -7.01
C ASN A 12 5.68 -10.02 -7.33
N HIS A 13 4.59 -9.25 -7.46
CA HIS A 13 4.70 -7.83 -7.75
C HIS A 13 5.40 -7.07 -6.61
N LEU A 14 6.09 -5.99 -6.95
CA LEU A 14 6.76 -5.12 -5.97
C LEU A 14 5.90 -3.91 -5.58
N PHE A 15 4.61 -3.88 -5.93
CA PHE A 15 3.75 -2.70 -5.75
C PHE A 15 3.65 -2.28 -4.27
N VAL A 16 3.29 -3.20 -3.38
CA VAL A 16 3.12 -2.90 -1.95
C VAL A 16 4.42 -2.39 -1.33
N THR A 17 5.54 -3.07 -1.59
CA THR A 17 6.87 -2.66 -1.10
C THR A 17 7.23 -1.27 -1.61
N ARG A 18 7.14 -1.02 -2.92
CA ARG A 18 7.49 0.28 -3.51
C ARG A 18 6.57 1.40 -3.04
N PHE A 19 5.30 1.10 -2.77
CA PHE A 19 4.35 2.06 -2.21
C PHE A 19 4.73 2.44 -0.78
N LYS A 20 5.03 1.46 0.09
CA LYS A 20 5.51 1.71 1.45
C LYS A 20 6.83 2.48 1.45
N ASP A 21 7.77 2.11 0.59
CA ASP A 21 9.05 2.82 0.42
C ASP A 21 8.83 4.28 0.01
N LEU A 22 7.84 4.55 -0.85
CA LEU A 22 7.50 5.90 -1.28
C LEU A 22 6.95 6.74 -0.11
N LEU A 23 6.07 6.17 0.70
CA LEU A 23 5.54 6.85 1.89
C LEU A 23 6.65 7.13 2.92
N ASN A 24 7.53 6.16 3.14
CA ASN A 24 8.70 6.33 4.02
C ASN A 24 9.65 7.43 3.51
N ARG A 25 9.79 7.57 2.18
CA ARG A 25 10.60 8.63 1.58
C ARG A 25 9.97 10.02 1.74
N TYR A 26 8.65 10.12 1.87
CA TYR A 26 7.91 11.37 1.97
C TYR A 26 7.00 11.38 3.22
N PRO A 27 7.58 11.47 4.44
CA PRO A 27 6.83 11.36 5.69
C PRO A 27 5.84 12.51 5.94
N SER A 28 5.90 13.58 5.15
CA SER A 28 4.95 14.70 5.19
C SER A 28 3.61 14.40 4.52
N ILE A 29 3.50 13.29 3.78
CA ILE A 29 2.25 12.87 3.12
C ILE A 29 1.29 12.33 4.19
N ASP A 30 0.13 12.96 4.38
CA ASP A 30 -0.92 12.42 5.23
C ASP A 30 -1.72 11.34 4.47
N VAL A 31 -1.46 10.07 4.78
CA VAL A 31 -2.18 8.93 4.21
C VAL A 31 -3.69 8.95 4.49
N ARG A 32 -4.12 9.57 5.59
CA ARG A 32 -5.55 9.70 5.91
C ARG A 32 -6.24 10.68 4.98
N ALA A 33 -5.54 11.74 4.56
CA ALA A 33 -6.04 12.69 3.58
C ALA A 33 -6.20 12.05 2.18
N MET A 34 -5.47 10.97 1.90
CA MET A 34 -5.66 10.13 0.70
C MET A 34 -6.83 9.15 0.83
N GLY A 35 -7.50 9.09 1.98
CA GLY A 35 -8.64 8.21 2.23
C GLY A 35 -8.30 6.85 2.84
N PHE A 36 -7.06 6.63 3.29
CA PHE A 36 -6.70 5.40 3.99
C PHE A 36 -7.24 5.40 5.44
N PRO A 37 -7.83 4.29 5.92
CA PRO A 37 -8.19 4.14 7.33
C PRO A 37 -6.94 4.11 8.22
N ALA A 38 -7.05 4.45 9.51
CA ALA A 38 -5.90 4.58 10.41
C ALA A 38 -5.06 3.30 10.56
N ASN A 39 -5.63 2.14 10.30
CA ASN A 39 -5.03 0.81 10.46
C ASN A 39 -4.84 0.06 9.12
N TRP A 40 -4.84 0.78 8.00
CA TRP A 40 -4.76 0.18 6.66
C TRP A 40 -3.56 -0.76 6.47
N GLU A 41 -2.41 -0.45 7.06
CA GLU A 41 -1.19 -1.27 6.97
C GLU A 41 -1.32 -2.66 7.61
N ASN A 42 -2.29 -2.84 8.52
CA ASN A 42 -2.53 -4.10 9.20
C ASN A 42 -3.48 -5.02 8.41
N GLU A 43 -4.12 -4.53 7.35
CA GLU A 43 -4.95 -5.36 6.48
C GLU A 43 -4.07 -6.33 5.69
N ASP A 44 -4.54 -7.56 5.50
CA ASP A 44 -3.74 -8.62 4.87
C ASP A 44 -3.31 -8.29 3.44
N ILE A 45 -4.06 -7.44 2.73
CA ILE A 45 -3.72 -6.96 1.39
C ILE A 45 -2.53 -5.99 1.36
N TRP A 46 -2.14 -5.43 2.50
CA TRP A 46 -1.04 -4.49 2.60
C TRP A 46 0.15 -5.06 3.37
N LYS A 47 0.07 -6.29 3.88
CA LYS A 47 1.21 -6.96 4.51
C LYS A 47 2.21 -7.40 3.47
#